data_AF-A0A553I407-F1
#
_entry.id   AF-A0A553I407-F1
#
_cell.length_a   1.000
_cell.length_b   1.000
_cell.length_c   1.000
_cell.angle_alpha   90.00
_cell.angle_beta   90.00
_cell.angle_gamma   90.00
#
_symmetry.space_group_name_H-M   'P 1'
#
loop_
_entity.id
_entity.type
_entity.pdbx_description
1 polymer ?
#
loop_
_entity_poly.entity_id
_entity_poly.type
_entity_poly.pdbx_seq_one_letter_code
_entity_poly.pdbx_strand_id
1 'polypeptide(L)'
;MNAHALLTAQGWRGTGHSLHPTDDKTGLTHHILIKRNQDGSGLGSKKDHKQEAWWLNAFDQALKGIDMKSGTMKQTLKGGALEKITARNAATKYTGARGLYTSFVRGGVMEGSVNDPASFLPTPPDSGAGTPLGQEPDTKTGKREETKEERRARREAKKLKKAAKEEQREAQRRAAQKVEKKKAKKAERQAAKEKLKAGETKEERRARRDTRRRRKEEKRLMRAVSSQ
;
A
#
# COMPACT_ATOMS: atom_id res chain seq x y z
N MET A 1 -6.53 29.39 29.85
CA MET A 1 -7.75 28.68 30.30
C MET A 1 -7.53 27.19 30.23
N ASN A 2 -7.92 26.46 31.28
CA ASN A 2 -7.81 24.99 31.28
C ASN A 2 -9.16 24.38 30.87
N ALA A 3 -9.35 24.22 29.55
CA ALA A 3 -10.62 23.77 28.97
C ALA A 3 -11.04 22.37 29.46
N HIS A 4 -10.07 21.49 29.74
CA HIS A 4 -10.35 20.16 30.24
C HIS A 4 -11.04 20.21 31.61
N ALA A 5 -10.54 21.02 32.53
CA ALA A 5 -11.10 21.15 33.88
C ALA A 5 -12.54 21.70 33.86
N LEU A 6 -12.82 22.68 32.99
CA LEU A 6 -14.16 23.25 32.81
C LEU A 6 -15.14 22.22 32.24
N LEU A 7 -14.73 21.48 31.21
CA LEU A 7 -15.58 20.45 30.60
C LEU A 7 -15.86 19.32 31.60
N THR A 8 -14.86 18.87 32.36
CA THR A 8 -15.07 17.86 33.41
C THR A 8 -15.99 18.38 34.53
N ALA A 9 -15.89 19.65 34.91
CA ALA A 9 -16.79 20.26 35.88
C ALA A 9 -18.24 20.35 35.36
N GLN A 10 -18.41 20.45 34.04
CA GLN A 10 -19.71 20.43 33.36
C GLN A 10 -20.25 19.00 33.10
N GLY A 11 -19.59 17.97 33.64
CA GLY A 11 -20.04 16.58 33.51
C GLY A 11 -19.53 15.86 32.27
N TRP A 12 -18.56 16.42 31.53
CA TRP A 12 -17.90 15.69 30.46
C TRP A 12 -17.07 14.54 31.03
N ARG A 13 -17.22 13.35 30.44
CA ARG A 13 -16.63 12.08 30.90
C ARG A 13 -15.13 11.96 30.63
N GLY A 14 -14.53 12.97 30.00
CA GLY A 14 -13.10 13.06 29.73
C GLY A 14 -12.67 12.45 28.39
N THR A 15 -11.36 12.41 28.19
CA THR A 15 -10.73 12.03 26.91
C THR A 15 -11.16 10.65 26.42
N GLY A 16 -11.56 10.55 25.14
CA GLY A 16 -12.03 9.31 24.52
C GLY A 16 -13.55 9.18 24.48
N HIS A 17 -14.27 10.06 25.17
CA HIS A 17 -15.72 10.19 25.08
C HIS A 17 -16.08 11.40 24.22
N SER A 18 -17.24 11.33 23.57
CA SER A 18 -17.75 12.51 22.86
C SER A 18 -18.21 13.57 23.87
N LEU A 19 -18.49 14.80 23.41
CA LEU A 19 -19.09 15.84 24.28
C LEU A 19 -20.54 15.53 24.66
N HIS A 20 -21.13 14.47 24.11
CA HIS A 20 -22.50 14.11 24.40
C HIS A 20 -22.63 13.52 25.83
N PRO A 21 -23.71 13.84 26.58
CA PRO A 21 -23.80 13.50 28.00
C PRO A 21 -23.84 11.99 28.30
N THR A 22 -24.49 11.21 27.44
CA THR A 22 -24.83 9.81 27.72
C THR A 22 -24.19 8.84 26.72
N ASP A 23 -24.32 9.12 25.43
CA ASP A 23 -23.86 8.23 24.36
C ASP A 23 -22.66 8.76 23.56
N ASP A 24 -21.70 7.88 23.26
CA ASP A 24 -20.54 8.19 22.40
C ASP A 24 -20.80 7.98 20.90
N LYS A 25 -22.03 7.59 20.52
CA LYS A 25 -22.39 7.27 19.13
C LYS A 25 -22.76 8.49 18.30
N THR A 26 -23.26 9.53 18.95
CA THR A 26 -23.80 10.74 18.30
C THR A 26 -22.74 11.79 18.05
N GLY A 27 -21.62 11.77 18.79
CA GLY A 27 -20.58 12.79 18.72
C GLY A 27 -19.20 12.26 18.35
N LEU A 28 -18.33 13.18 17.91
CA LEU A 28 -16.93 12.88 17.63
C LEU A 28 -16.15 12.74 18.94
N THR A 29 -15.46 11.61 19.10
CA THR A 29 -14.54 11.37 20.23
C THR A 29 -13.16 11.97 19.98
N HIS A 30 -12.83 12.21 18.71
CA HIS A 30 -11.55 12.74 18.26
C HIS A 30 -11.76 13.91 17.31
N HIS A 31 -10.80 14.83 17.32
CA HIS A 31 -10.81 15.98 16.42
C HIS A 31 -10.70 15.52 14.96
N ILE A 32 -11.31 16.30 14.07
CA ILE A 32 -11.16 16.10 12.63
C ILE A 32 -9.83 16.68 12.21
N LEU A 33 -9.01 15.87 11.51
CA LEU A 33 -7.77 16.35 10.91
C LEU A 33 -8.09 17.02 9.57
N ILE A 34 -7.96 18.34 9.51
CA ILE A 34 -8.16 19.09 8.27
C ILE A 34 -6.81 19.30 7.61
N LYS A 35 -6.64 18.80 6.39
CA LYS A 35 -5.47 19.14 5.58
C LYS A 35 -5.68 20.53 4.99
N ARG A 36 -4.88 21.51 5.42
CA ARG A 36 -4.85 22.83 4.80
C ARG A 36 -3.81 22.84 3.68
N ASN A 37 -4.19 23.27 2.48
CA ASN A 37 -3.24 23.55 1.42
C ASN A 37 -2.71 24.98 1.64
N GLN A 38 -1.40 25.14 1.80
CA GLN A 38 -0.74 26.46 1.88
C GLN A 38 0.05 26.79 0.62
N ASP A 39 0.21 25.81 -0.26
CA ASP A 39 1.14 25.86 -1.39
C ASP A 39 0.53 26.53 -2.64
N GLY A 40 -0.65 27.15 -2.53
CA GLY A 40 -1.39 27.73 -3.65
C GLY A 40 -1.87 26.73 -4.72
N SER A 41 -1.61 25.45 -4.53
CA SER A 41 -1.96 24.40 -5.49
C SER A 41 -3.46 24.12 -5.49
N GLY A 42 -4.09 24.09 -6.66
CA GLY A 42 -5.51 23.76 -6.81
C GLY A 42 -5.87 22.38 -6.26
N LEU A 43 -7.16 22.19 -5.95
CA LEU A 43 -7.71 20.89 -5.58
C LEU A 43 -7.42 19.88 -6.71
N GLY A 44 -7.00 18.66 -6.35
CA GLY A 44 -6.65 17.62 -7.33
C GLY A 44 -5.24 17.69 -7.94
N SER A 45 -4.42 18.70 -7.62
CA SER A 45 -3.06 18.86 -8.18
C SER A 45 -2.01 17.85 -7.68
N LYS A 46 -2.39 16.89 -6.82
CA LYS A 46 -1.47 15.85 -6.35
C LYS A 46 -1.02 15.00 -7.54
N LYS A 47 0.28 15.03 -7.83
CA LYS A 47 0.96 14.27 -8.91
C LYS A 47 1.10 12.77 -8.61
N ASP A 48 0.20 12.19 -7.82
CA ASP A 48 0.25 10.76 -7.50
C ASP A 48 -0.08 9.88 -8.73
N HIS A 49 -0.75 10.44 -9.75
CA HIS A 49 -0.93 9.81 -11.07
C HIS A 49 0.38 9.50 -11.80
N LYS A 50 1.49 10.18 -11.47
CA LYS A 50 2.80 9.84 -12.06
C LYS A 50 3.36 8.52 -11.54
N GLN A 51 2.93 8.08 -10.34
CA GLN A 51 3.26 6.74 -9.84
C GLN A 51 2.43 5.68 -10.56
N GLU A 52 1.20 5.97 -10.99
CA GLU A 52 0.32 5.02 -11.69
C GLU A 52 0.77 4.71 -13.13
N ALA A 53 1.55 5.61 -13.75
CA ALA A 53 2.03 5.47 -15.13
C ALA A 53 3.43 4.84 -15.26
N TRP A 54 3.94 4.16 -14.22
CA TRP A 54 5.25 3.51 -14.29
C TRP A 54 5.28 2.36 -15.31
N TRP A 55 4.17 1.62 -15.43
CA TRP A 55 4.02 0.51 -16.38
C TRP A 55 3.81 1.01 -17.82
N LEU A 56 3.08 2.10 -18.02
CA LEU A 56 2.91 2.74 -19.34
C LEU A 56 4.26 3.18 -19.91
N ASN A 57 5.08 3.85 -19.09
CA ASN A 57 6.42 4.23 -19.49
C ASN A 57 7.35 3.02 -19.71
N ALA A 58 7.19 1.95 -18.92
CA ALA A 58 7.94 0.72 -19.12
C ALA A 58 7.54 -0.02 -20.41
N PHE A 59 6.26 0.03 -20.75
CA PHE A 59 5.69 -0.56 -21.96
C PHE A 59 6.10 0.22 -23.22
N ASP A 60 6.03 1.56 -23.19
CA ASP A 60 6.52 2.41 -24.27
C ASP A 60 8.02 2.22 -24.54
N GLN A 61 8.83 2.03 -23.49
CA GLN A 61 10.24 1.67 -23.63
C GLN A 61 10.46 0.29 -24.27
N ALA A 62 9.57 -0.67 -24.00
CA ALA A 62 9.63 -1.99 -24.62
C ALA A 62 9.28 -1.91 -26.13
N LEU A 63 8.29 -1.09 -26.49
CA LEU A 63 7.89 -0.86 -27.89
C LEU A 63 9.00 -0.20 -28.71
N LYS A 64 9.68 0.80 -28.15
CA LYS A 64 10.81 1.48 -28.80
C LYS A 64 12.00 0.56 -29.10
N GLY A 65 12.08 -0.59 -28.43
CA GLY A 65 13.12 -1.59 -28.64
C GLY A 65 12.80 -2.65 -29.69
N ILE A 66 11.62 -2.61 -30.31
CA ILE A 66 11.20 -3.57 -31.32
C ILE A 66 11.49 -2.98 -32.71
N ASP A 67 12.54 -3.47 -33.36
CA ASP A 67 12.84 -3.13 -34.76
C ASP A 67 12.14 -4.15 -35.67
N MET A 68 11.24 -3.68 -36.54
CA MET A 68 10.45 -4.52 -37.45
C MET A 68 11.06 -4.62 -38.85
N LYS A 69 12.23 -4.03 -39.11
CA LYS A 69 12.80 -3.94 -40.46
C LYS A 69 13.18 -5.27 -41.13
N SER A 70 13.21 -6.39 -40.40
CA SER A 70 13.77 -7.66 -40.92
C SER A 70 12.80 -8.85 -40.87
N GLY A 71 11.49 -8.62 -40.73
CA GLY A 71 10.48 -9.70 -40.70
C GLY A 71 10.60 -10.64 -39.48
N THR A 72 11.63 -10.46 -38.65
CA THR A 72 11.86 -11.19 -37.40
C THR A 72 11.90 -10.17 -36.26
N MET A 73 11.01 -10.33 -35.28
CA MET A 73 10.89 -9.42 -34.14
C MET A 73 12.12 -9.57 -33.22
N LYS A 74 13.14 -8.73 -33.40
CA LYS A 74 14.33 -8.71 -32.54
C LYS A 74 14.27 -7.49 -31.61
N GLN A 75 14.14 -7.76 -30.32
CA GLN A 75 14.22 -6.73 -29.28
C GLN A 75 15.70 -6.32 -29.09
N THR A 76 16.05 -5.09 -29.49
CA THR A 76 17.42 -4.57 -29.46
C THR A 76 17.80 -3.94 -28.11
N LEU A 77 16.81 -3.46 -27.34
CA LEU A 77 17.02 -2.86 -26.03
C LEU A 77 17.00 -3.93 -24.92
N LYS A 78 18.20 -4.33 -24.47
CA LYS A 78 18.43 -5.05 -23.21
C LYS A 78 18.64 -4.05 -22.07
N GLY A 79 17.69 -3.90 -21.15
CA GLY A 79 17.83 -3.13 -19.90
C GLY A 79 16.60 -2.34 -19.43
N GLY A 80 15.45 -2.49 -20.09
CA GLY A 80 14.22 -1.74 -19.78
C GLY A 80 13.62 -2.06 -18.40
N ALA A 81 12.75 -1.18 -17.89
CA ALA A 81 12.07 -1.40 -16.61
C ALA A 81 11.27 -2.71 -16.55
N LEU A 82 10.71 -3.15 -17.69
CA LEU A 82 10.03 -4.44 -17.83
C LEU A 82 11.00 -5.63 -17.74
N GLU A 83 12.19 -5.52 -18.33
CA GLU A 83 13.21 -6.56 -18.26
C GLU A 83 13.78 -6.70 -16.84
N LYS A 84 13.79 -5.64 -16.04
CA LYS A 84 14.15 -5.73 -14.62
C LYS A 84 13.16 -6.56 -13.81
N ILE A 85 11.92 -6.73 -14.27
CA ILE A 85 10.89 -7.56 -13.63
C ILE A 85 10.99 -9.00 -14.13
N THR A 86 11.23 -9.20 -15.43
CA THR A 86 11.36 -10.53 -16.04
C THR A 86 12.76 -11.14 -15.84
N ALA A 87 13.78 -10.34 -15.50
CA ALA A 87 15.10 -10.83 -15.15
C ALA A 87 15.00 -11.83 -14.01
N ARG A 88 15.67 -12.96 -14.21
CA ARG A 88 15.64 -14.24 -13.46
C ARG A 88 15.67 -14.15 -11.91
N ASN A 89 15.97 -12.99 -11.33
CA ASN A 89 16.05 -12.74 -9.88
C ASN A 89 15.01 -11.74 -9.31
N ALA A 90 14.29 -10.99 -10.15
CA ALA A 90 13.16 -10.14 -9.71
C ALA A 90 11.83 -10.88 -9.83
N ALA A 91 11.74 -11.80 -10.79
CA ALA A 91 10.74 -12.83 -10.91
C ALA A 91 10.51 -13.53 -9.56
N THR A 92 11.53 -13.81 -8.73
CA THR A 92 11.33 -14.52 -7.45
C THR A 92 10.41 -13.80 -6.45
N LYS A 93 10.24 -12.46 -6.55
CA LYS A 93 9.30 -11.71 -5.70
C LYS A 93 7.85 -11.82 -6.16
N TYR A 94 7.60 -12.09 -7.45
CA TYR A 94 6.27 -12.09 -8.05
C TYR A 94 5.87 -13.47 -8.60
N THR A 95 6.81 -14.18 -9.22
CA THR A 95 6.72 -15.50 -9.86
C THR A 95 7.80 -16.45 -9.32
N GLY A 96 7.49 -17.13 -8.21
CA GLY A 96 8.34 -18.15 -7.57
C GLY A 96 7.55 -18.76 -6.41
N ALA A 97 8.04 -19.81 -5.74
CA ALA A 97 7.28 -20.54 -4.70
C ALA A 97 6.76 -19.68 -3.51
N ARG A 98 7.14 -18.40 -3.42
CA ARG A 98 6.68 -17.41 -2.42
C ARG A 98 6.23 -16.08 -3.06
N GLY A 99 5.99 -16.05 -4.36
CA GLY A 99 5.63 -14.85 -5.13
C GLY A 99 4.11 -14.61 -5.19
N LEU A 100 3.70 -13.38 -5.48
CA LEU A 100 2.28 -12.99 -5.58
C LEU A 100 1.45 -13.86 -6.55
N TYR A 101 2.07 -14.46 -7.57
CA TYR A 101 1.38 -15.24 -8.59
C TYR A 101 1.37 -16.76 -8.34
N THR A 102 1.74 -17.25 -7.15
CA THR A 102 1.70 -18.70 -6.85
C THR A 102 0.30 -19.30 -6.86
N SER A 103 -0.71 -18.49 -6.56
CA SER A 103 -2.10 -18.95 -6.48
C SER A 103 -2.84 -18.89 -7.81
N PHE A 104 -2.20 -18.38 -8.87
CA PHE A 104 -2.81 -18.29 -10.18
C PHE A 104 -2.26 -19.41 -11.07
N VAL A 105 -3.12 -20.37 -11.40
CA VAL A 105 -2.85 -21.36 -12.44
C VAL A 105 -2.99 -20.65 -13.78
N ARG A 106 -2.04 -20.84 -14.69
CA ARG A 106 -2.17 -20.38 -16.08
C ARG A 106 -3.32 -21.17 -16.70
N GLY A 107 -4.49 -20.54 -16.80
CA GLY A 107 -5.65 -21.12 -17.47
C GLY A 107 -5.34 -21.45 -18.93
N GLY A 108 -5.93 -22.53 -19.44
CA GLY A 108 -5.85 -22.89 -20.85
C GLY A 108 -6.40 -21.79 -21.75
N VAL A 109 -5.97 -21.77 -23.01
CA VAL A 109 -6.50 -20.84 -23.99
C VAL A 109 -7.91 -21.29 -24.35
N MET A 110 -8.91 -20.42 -24.14
CA MET A 110 -10.28 -20.70 -24.54
C MET A 110 -10.37 -20.53 -26.06
N GLU A 111 -10.69 -21.60 -26.77
CA GLU A 111 -10.86 -21.60 -28.22
C GLU A 111 -12.12 -20.79 -28.58
N GLY A 112 -11.98 -19.79 -29.44
CA GLY A 112 -13.07 -18.88 -29.78
C GLY A 112 -14.10 -19.57 -30.67
N SER A 113 -15.39 -19.44 -30.34
CA SER A 113 -16.53 -19.99 -31.09
C SER A 113 -16.84 -19.21 -32.38
N VAL A 114 -15.81 -18.75 -33.10
CA VAL A 114 -15.97 -17.95 -34.33
C VAL A 114 -16.48 -18.81 -35.51
N ASN A 115 -16.48 -20.14 -35.37
CA ASN A 115 -16.95 -21.07 -36.41
C ASN A 115 -18.21 -21.88 -36.00
N ASP A 116 -18.91 -21.49 -34.94
CA ASP A 116 -20.11 -22.22 -34.50
C ASP A 116 -21.39 -21.54 -35.04
N PRO A 117 -22.11 -22.11 -36.03
CA PRO A 117 -23.29 -21.51 -36.63
C PRO A 117 -24.51 -21.48 -35.69
N ALA A 118 -24.39 -22.01 -34.46
CA ALA A 118 -25.46 -22.07 -33.47
C ALA A 118 -25.57 -20.82 -32.56
N SER A 119 -24.67 -19.84 -32.66
CA SER A 119 -24.65 -18.66 -31.76
C SER A 119 -25.53 -17.48 -32.22
N PHE A 120 -26.59 -17.72 -32.98
CA PHE A 120 -27.61 -16.70 -33.21
C PHE A 120 -28.56 -16.68 -32.00
N LEU A 121 -28.27 -15.78 -31.06
CA LEU A 121 -29.18 -15.46 -29.96
C LEU A 121 -30.51 -14.92 -30.53
N PRO A 122 -31.68 -15.39 -30.05
CA PRO A 122 -32.95 -14.76 -30.40
C PRO A 122 -33.04 -13.40 -29.70
N THR A 123 -33.20 -12.34 -30.51
CA THR A 123 -33.52 -10.98 -30.07
C THR A 123 -34.81 -11.00 -29.24
N PRO A 124 -34.86 -10.39 -28.03
CA PRO A 124 -36.10 -10.31 -27.28
C PRO A 124 -37.02 -9.24 -27.91
N PRO A 125 -38.34 -9.49 -28.02
CA PRO A 125 -39.28 -8.50 -28.52
C PRO A 125 -39.50 -7.39 -27.49
N ASP A 126 -39.60 -6.18 -28.03
CA ASP A 126 -40.07 -4.97 -27.38
C ASP A 126 -41.53 -5.12 -26.90
N SER A 127 -41.92 -4.28 -25.94
CA SER A 127 -43.26 -4.11 -25.35
C SER A 127 -43.63 -4.92 -24.09
N GLY A 128 -43.66 -4.19 -22.96
CA GLY A 128 -44.92 -4.00 -22.23
C GLY A 128 -45.29 -5.01 -21.14
N ALA A 129 -45.48 -4.46 -19.94
CA ALA A 129 -46.18 -5.01 -18.77
C ALA A 129 -45.38 -5.90 -17.79
N GLY A 130 -45.46 -5.51 -16.51
CA GLY A 130 -45.16 -6.38 -15.37
C GLY A 130 -44.13 -5.83 -14.39
N THR A 131 -44.48 -4.78 -13.64
CA THR A 131 -43.77 -4.41 -12.40
C THR A 131 -44.08 -5.45 -11.32
N PRO A 132 -43.11 -6.22 -10.76
CA PRO A 132 -43.34 -6.86 -9.47
C PRO A 132 -43.10 -5.82 -8.36
N LEU A 133 -44.11 -5.67 -7.51
CA LEU A 133 -44.08 -4.86 -6.30
C LEU A 133 -42.85 -5.16 -5.44
N GLY A 134 -42.25 -4.09 -4.91
CA GLY A 134 -41.24 -4.19 -3.86
C GLY A 134 -41.80 -4.84 -2.60
N GLN A 135 -41.11 -5.88 -2.13
CA GLN A 135 -41.26 -6.38 -0.76
C GLN A 135 -40.33 -5.58 0.15
N GLU A 136 -40.94 -4.71 0.94
CA GLU A 136 -40.38 -4.12 2.17
C GLU A 136 -39.92 -5.23 3.13
N PRO A 137 -38.70 -5.19 3.70
CA PRO A 137 -38.36 -6.02 4.84
C PRO A 137 -38.93 -5.40 6.13
N ASP A 138 -40.09 -5.91 6.53
CA ASP A 138 -40.73 -5.70 7.83
C ASP A 138 -39.85 -6.31 8.94
N THR A 139 -38.84 -5.58 9.44
CA THR A 139 -38.03 -6.03 10.57
C THR A 139 -38.76 -5.80 11.90
N LYS A 140 -39.70 -6.69 12.19
CA LYS A 140 -40.25 -6.86 13.54
C LYS A 140 -39.19 -7.44 14.46
N THR A 141 -38.98 -6.72 15.56
CA THR A 141 -38.17 -7.03 16.73
C THR A 141 -38.59 -8.34 17.40
N GLY A 142 -38.06 -9.46 16.93
CA GLY A 142 -38.11 -10.74 17.64
C GLY A 142 -37.01 -10.78 18.72
N LYS A 143 -37.38 -10.59 20.00
CA LYS A 143 -36.58 -11.06 21.13
C LYS A 143 -36.53 -12.59 21.07
N ARG A 144 -35.53 -13.13 20.39
CA ARG A 144 -35.19 -14.56 20.44
C ARG A 144 -34.54 -14.80 21.80
N GLU A 145 -35.18 -15.60 22.65
CA GLU A 145 -34.57 -16.01 23.91
C GLU A 145 -33.35 -16.90 23.60
N GLU A 146 -32.15 -16.31 23.66
CA GLU A 146 -30.88 -17.02 23.53
C GLU A 146 -30.78 -18.08 24.63
N THR A 147 -30.55 -19.34 24.25
CA THR A 147 -30.28 -20.42 25.22
C THR A 147 -28.97 -20.13 25.99
N LYS A 148 -28.87 -20.59 27.25
CA LYS A 148 -27.71 -20.34 28.13
C LYS A 148 -26.36 -20.73 27.50
N GLU A 149 -26.35 -21.71 26.59
CA GLU A 149 -25.17 -22.19 25.88
C GLU A 149 -24.73 -21.23 24.75
N GLU A 150 -25.67 -20.70 23.97
CA GLU A 150 -25.39 -19.70 22.93
C GLU A 150 -24.80 -18.40 23.55
N ARG A 151 -25.30 -18.03 24.73
CA ARG A 151 -24.76 -16.89 25.51
C ARG A 151 -23.33 -17.13 26.01
N ARG A 152 -22.93 -18.37 26.30
CA ARG A 152 -21.56 -18.73 26.71
C ARG A 152 -20.61 -18.74 25.50
N ALA A 153 -21.01 -19.36 24.39
CA ALA A 153 -20.23 -19.36 23.15
C ALA A 153 -19.97 -17.94 22.62
N ARG A 154 -20.97 -17.04 22.68
CA ARG A 154 -20.82 -15.63 22.30
C ARG A 154 -19.84 -14.87 23.19
N ARG A 155 -19.77 -15.19 24.49
CA ARG A 155 -18.82 -14.58 25.44
C ARG A 155 -17.39 -15.04 25.17
N GLU A 156 -17.18 -16.32 24.85
CA GLU A 156 -15.87 -16.87 24.53
C GLU A 156 -15.34 -16.33 23.20
N ALA A 157 -16.18 -16.29 22.15
CA ALA A 157 -15.83 -15.66 20.87
C ALA A 157 -15.47 -14.18 21.04
N LYS A 158 -16.19 -13.45 21.92
CA LYS A 158 -15.89 -12.04 22.23
C LYS A 158 -14.56 -11.89 23.00
N LYS A 159 -14.21 -12.84 23.87
CA LYS A 159 -12.91 -12.85 24.58
C LYS A 159 -11.76 -13.15 23.61
N LEU A 160 -11.89 -14.15 22.74
CA LEU A 160 -10.89 -14.50 21.72
C LEU A 160 -10.66 -13.34 20.73
N LYS A 161 -11.73 -12.68 20.28
CA LYS A 161 -11.63 -11.51 19.39
C LYS A 161 -10.96 -10.31 20.07
N LYS A 162 -11.16 -10.12 21.38
CA LYS A 162 -10.47 -9.08 22.15
C LYS A 162 -8.97 -9.40 22.30
N ALA A 163 -8.62 -10.62 22.65
CA ALA A 163 -7.22 -11.07 22.77
C ALA A 163 -6.47 -10.89 21.44
N ALA A 164 -7.04 -11.36 20.32
CA ALA A 164 -6.44 -11.19 19.00
C ALA A 164 -6.26 -9.71 18.59
N LYS A 165 -7.21 -8.85 18.97
CA LYS A 165 -7.11 -7.40 18.71
C LYS A 165 -6.01 -6.74 19.55
N GLU A 166 -5.80 -7.18 20.78
CA GLU A 166 -4.72 -6.69 21.64
C GLU A 166 -3.35 -7.13 21.14
N GLU A 167 -3.20 -8.38 20.72
CA GLU A 167 -1.97 -8.89 20.11
C GLU A 167 -1.60 -8.13 18.82
N GLN A 168 -2.58 -7.87 17.95
CA GLN A 168 -2.35 -7.04 16.75
C GLN A 168 -1.93 -5.62 17.10
N ARG A 169 -2.56 -5.00 18.12
CA ARG A 169 -2.22 -3.64 18.55
C ARG A 169 -0.82 -3.58 19.17
N GLU A 170 -0.42 -4.61 19.90
CA GLU A 170 0.93 -4.71 20.45
C GLU A 170 1.99 -4.91 19.35
N ALA A 171 1.71 -5.78 18.37
CA ALA A 171 2.58 -5.98 17.21
C ALA A 171 2.78 -4.69 16.41
N GLN A 172 1.71 -3.91 16.20
CA GLN A 172 1.79 -2.60 15.55
C GLN A 172 2.61 -1.59 16.37
N ARG A 173 2.43 -1.55 17.70
CA ARG A 173 3.23 -0.69 18.59
C ARG A 173 4.71 -1.05 18.54
N ARG A 174 5.06 -2.34 18.59
CA ARG A 174 6.44 -2.83 18.47
C ARG A 174 7.04 -2.48 17.10
N ALA A 175 6.26 -2.58 16.02
CA ALA A 175 6.70 -2.18 14.69
C ALA A 175 6.96 -0.66 14.59
N ALA A 176 6.05 0.17 15.12
CA ALA A 176 6.19 1.62 15.15
C ALA A 176 7.44 2.05 15.96
N GLN A 177 7.68 1.45 17.12
CA GLN A 177 8.87 1.72 17.92
C GLN A 177 10.17 1.36 17.18
N LYS A 178 10.20 0.25 16.42
CA LYS A 178 11.36 -0.12 15.60
C LYS A 178 11.62 0.90 14.48
N VAL A 179 10.57 1.47 13.89
CA VAL A 179 10.69 2.51 12.86
C VAL A 179 11.22 3.80 13.46
N GLU A 180 10.69 4.24 14.60
CA GLU A 180 11.16 5.46 15.29
C GLU A 180 12.61 5.34 15.76
N LYS A 181 13.02 4.18 16.35
CA LYS A 181 14.43 3.93 16.68
C LYS A 181 15.35 4.01 15.45
N LYS A 182 14.91 3.50 14.30
CA LYS A 182 15.68 3.59 13.04
C LYS A 182 15.78 5.03 12.53
N LYS A 183 14.70 5.83 12.65
CA LYS A 183 14.72 7.25 12.27
C LYS A 183 15.64 8.06 13.18
N ALA A 184 15.56 7.87 14.50
CA ALA A 184 16.42 8.54 15.46
C ALA A 184 17.91 8.24 15.20
N LYS A 185 18.27 6.97 15.03
CA LYS A 185 19.65 6.56 14.70
C LYS A 185 20.14 7.14 13.36
N LYS A 186 19.25 7.30 12.38
CA LYS A 186 19.59 7.92 11.09
C LYS A 186 19.83 9.42 11.25
N ALA A 187 18.99 10.12 12.02
CA ALA A 187 19.11 11.54 12.29
C ALA A 187 20.40 11.84 13.07
N GLU A 188 20.71 11.06 14.10
CA GLU A 188 21.96 11.17 14.87
C GLU A 188 23.19 10.98 13.97
N ARG A 189 23.18 9.95 13.10
CA ARG A 189 24.27 9.72 12.15
C ARG A 189 24.41 10.85 11.11
N GLN A 190 23.32 11.51 10.75
CA GLN A 190 23.35 12.68 9.86
C GLN A 190 23.93 13.90 10.58
N ALA A 191 23.46 14.18 11.80
CA ALA A 191 23.98 15.26 12.63
C ALA A 191 25.48 15.09 12.92
N ALA A 192 25.94 13.88 13.24
CA ALA A 192 27.36 13.59 13.44
C ALA A 192 28.19 13.82 12.16
N LYS A 193 27.65 13.46 10.99
CA LYS A 193 28.31 13.72 9.70
C LYS A 193 28.36 15.21 9.36
N GLU A 194 27.35 15.97 9.75
CA GLU A 194 27.31 17.42 9.53
C GLU A 194 28.26 18.15 10.45
N LYS A 195 28.32 17.77 11.74
CA LYS A 195 29.34 18.28 12.67
C LYS A 195 30.76 18.01 12.19
N LEU A 196 31.02 16.79 11.71
CA LEU A 196 32.32 16.44 11.11
C LEU A 196 32.64 17.30 9.88
N LYS A 197 31.66 17.57 9.01
CA LYS A 197 31.86 18.42 7.82
C LYS A 197 32.02 19.91 8.17
N ALA A 198 31.43 20.37 9.26
CA ALA A 198 31.49 21.76 9.70
C ALA A 198 32.86 22.11 10.30
N GLY A 199 33.55 21.14 10.92
CA GLY A 199 34.93 21.29 11.40
C GLY A 199 36.02 20.90 10.41
N GLU A 200 35.68 20.31 9.26
CA GLU A 200 36.65 19.77 8.28
C GLU A 200 37.32 20.93 7.50
N THR A 201 38.64 21.04 7.63
CA THR A 201 39.42 22.03 6.88
C THR A 201 39.46 21.68 5.38
N LYS A 202 39.76 22.65 4.52
CA LYS A 202 39.74 22.49 3.06
C LYS A 202 40.70 21.40 2.56
N GLU A 203 41.77 21.13 3.30
CA GLU A 203 42.77 20.08 3.00
C GLU A 203 42.30 18.68 3.40
N GLU A 204 41.72 18.50 4.59
CA GLU A 204 41.10 17.23 5.00
C GLU A 204 39.99 16.80 4.02
N ARG A 205 39.19 17.76 3.55
CA ARG A 205 38.14 17.52 2.55
C ARG A 205 38.70 17.00 1.23
N ARG A 206 39.90 17.43 0.82
CA ARG A 206 40.59 16.93 -0.40
C ARG A 206 41.13 15.52 -0.16
N ALA A 207 41.84 15.27 0.94
CA ALA A 207 42.35 13.95 1.31
C ALA A 207 41.23 12.89 1.40
N ARG A 208 40.08 13.24 1.98
CA ARG A 208 38.90 12.36 2.03
C ARG A 208 38.29 12.05 0.67
N ARG A 209 38.36 12.99 -0.28
CA ARG A 209 37.86 12.79 -1.65
C ARG A 209 38.77 11.85 -2.43
N ASP A 210 40.08 11.98 -2.26
CA ASP A 210 41.07 11.17 -2.97
C ASP A 210 41.14 9.74 -2.43
N THR A 211 41.07 9.55 -1.10
CA THR A 211 40.90 8.22 -0.49
C THR A 211 39.62 7.52 -0.96
N ARG A 212 38.52 8.27 -1.12
CA ARG A 212 37.26 7.74 -1.67
C ARG A 212 37.36 7.38 -3.15
N ARG A 213 38.16 8.09 -3.95
CA ARG A 213 38.42 7.77 -5.35
C ARG A 213 39.25 6.50 -5.47
N ARG A 214 40.38 6.41 -4.76
CA ARG A 214 41.23 5.21 -4.71
C ARG A 214 40.44 3.95 -4.33
N ARG A 215 39.64 4.01 -3.26
CA ARG A 215 38.80 2.86 -2.84
C ARG A 215 37.76 2.44 -3.88
N LYS A 216 37.24 3.37 -4.69
CA LYS A 216 36.29 3.05 -5.76
C LYS A 216 36.99 2.42 -6.95
N GLU A 217 38.18 2.87 -7.28
CA GLU A 217 39.02 2.32 -8.35
C GLU A 217 39.49 0.91 -7.99
N GLU A 218 39.98 0.69 -6.77
CA GLU A 218 40.29 -0.66 -6.26
C GLU A 218 39.08 -1.58 -6.32
N LYS A 219 37.88 -1.12 -5.94
CA LYS A 219 36.65 -1.92 -6.08
C LYS A 219 36.26 -2.20 -7.52
N ARG A 220 36.56 -1.30 -8.46
CA ARG A 220 36.31 -1.50 -9.89
C ARG A 220 37.30 -2.50 -10.46
N LEU A 221 38.58 -2.38 -10.10
CA LEU A 221 39.64 -3.32 -10.47
C LEU A 221 39.36 -4.71 -9.92
N MET A 222 39.05 -4.86 -8.63
CA MET A 222 38.68 -6.14 -8.03
C MET A 222 37.45 -6.77 -8.69
N ARG A 223 36.47 -5.96 -9.12
CA ARG A 223 35.29 -6.46 -9.85
C ARG A 223 35.61 -6.87 -11.28
N ALA A 224 36.53 -6.19 -11.95
CA ALA A 224 36.97 -6.53 -13.29
C ALA A 224 37.81 -7.82 -13.30
N VAL A 225 38.69 -7.98 -12.31
CA VAL A 225 39.49 -9.20 -12.10
C VAL A 225 38.61 -10.38 -11.70
N SER A 226 37.55 -10.14 -10.92
CA SER A 226 36.57 -11.18 -10.54
C SER A 226 35.58 -11.56 -11.65
N SER A 227 35.57 -10.86 -12.79
CA SER A 227 34.65 -11.13 -13.91
C SER A 227 35.34 -11.70 -15.16
N GLN A 228 36.62 -12.06 -15.06
CA GLN A 228 37.32 -12.96 -15.99
C GLN A 228 37.36 -14.36 -15.38
#